data_AF-A0A1M6X6I4-F1
#
_entry.id   AF-A0A1M6X6I4-F1
#
_cell.length_a   1.000
_cell.length_b   1.000
_cell.length_c   1.000
_cell.angle_alpha   90.00
_cell.angle_beta   90.00
_cell.angle_gamma   90.00
#
_symmetry.space_group_name_H-M   'P 1'
#
loop_
_entity.id
_entity.type
_entity.pdbx_description
1 polymer ?
#
loop_
_entity_poly.entity_id
_entity_poly.type
_entity_poly.pdbx_seq_one_letter_code
_entity_poly.pdbx_strand_id
1 'polypeptide(L)'
;MANLLNQHRPSHRIWELDFFRSIAILLMVFFHLIYDLHFFYNIPIHYESGVVYYIGKASASLFIFLAGISCTLSKNNTKRGLHLLLWALAITVTTSIAVPGSNIIFGILHLLGVSILLSTFFQKLKAFFLILIGSGIMIIGVSLPSLTAPNNWLAPLGLLSADFYSADYYPLFPWFGLFLWGVAFGRIKYRERISIFPWDLSQSFWLKPGQHSLSIYLLHQPVLLLILYVAFKLT
;
A
#
# COMPACT_ATOMS: atom_id res chain seq x y z
N MET A 1 -8.82 -22.76 42.24
CA MET A 1 -7.59 -22.23 41.57
C MET A 1 -7.84 -21.96 40.09
N ALA A 2 -8.90 -21.21 39.74
CA ALA A 2 -9.30 -20.93 38.37
C ALA A 2 -8.86 -19.54 37.85
N ASN A 3 -7.96 -18.86 38.57
CA ASN A 3 -7.63 -17.43 38.32
C ASN A 3 -6.21 -17.17 37.77
N LEU A 4 -5.53 -18.16 37.17
CA LEU A 4 -4.19 -17.97 36.59
C LEU A 4 -4.16 -17.89 35.05
N LEU A 5 -5.30 -18.04 34.36
CA LEU A 5 -5.34 -18.05 32.88
C LEU A 5 -5.60 -16.68 32.22
N ASN A 6 -5.59 -15.59 32.98
CA ASN A 6 -5.76 -14.23 32.46
C ASN A 6 -4.50 -13.37 32.61
N GLN A 7 -3.33 -13.97 32.38
CA GLN A 7 -2.18 -13.15 32.00
C GLN A 7 -2.51 -12.52 30.65
N HIS A 8 -2.73 -11.20 30.65
CA HIS A 8 -2.75 -10.38 29.46
C HIS A 8 -1.52 -10.71 28.62
N ARG A 9 -1.67 -11.61 27.63
CA ARG A 9 -0.64 -11.81 26.63
C ARG A 9 -0.45 -10.45 25.98
N PRO A 10 0.71 -9.78 26.13
CA PRO A 10 0.96 -8.56 25.39
C PRO A 10 0.69 -8.90 23.92
N SER A 11 0.00 -8.02 23.19
CA SER A 11 -0.34 -8.30 21.80
C SER A 11 0.97 -8.49 21.03
N HIS A 12 1.40 -9.74 20.87
CA HIS A 12 2.68 -10.04 20.28
C HIS A 12 2.60 -9.57 18.84
N ARG A 13 3.43 -8.59 18.51
CA ARG A 13 3.54 -8.08 17.16
C ARG A 13 4.05 -9.23 16.29
N ILE A 14 3.39 -9.43 15.14
CA ILE A 14 3.72 -10.51 14.22
C ILE A 14 4.91 -10.03 13.38
N TRP A 15 6.10 -10.56 13.69
CA TRP A 15 7.37 -10.03 13.21
C TRP A 15 7.47 -10.12 11.69
N GLU A 16 6.95 -11.18 11.08
CA GLU A 16 7.06 -11.42 9.64
C GLU A 16 6.26 -10.40 8.83
N LEU A 17 5.15 -9.87 9.38
CA LEU A 17 4.41 -8.79 8.71
C LEU A 17 5.24 -7.51 8.66
N ASP A 18 6.00 -7.21 9.71
CA ASP A 18 6.90 -6.05 9.72
C ASP A 18 8.14 -6.28 8.84
N PHE A 19 8.64 -7.52 8.78
CA PHE A 19 9.71 -7.89 7.85
C PHE A 19 9.30 -7.66 6.39
N PHE A 20 8.15 -8.18 5.97
CA PHE A 20 7.66 -7.99 4.61
C PHE A 20 7.28 -6.53 4.32
N ARG A 21 6.78 -5.76 5.30
CA ARG A 21 6.63 -4.30 5.14
C ARG A 21 7.98 -3.62 4.91
N SER A 22 9.03 -4.04 5.60
CA SER A 22 10.37 -3.50 5.42
C SER A 22 10.90 -3.77 4.02
N ILE A 23 10.68 -4.98 3.49
CA ILE A 23 10.97 -5.30 2.08
C ILE A 23 10.18 -4.39 1.14
N ALA A 24 8.86 -4.22 1.36
CA ALA A 24 8.03 -3.34 0.53
C ALA A 24 8.57 -1.90 0.50
N ILE A 25 8.97 -1.36 1.66
CA ILE A 25 9.58 -0.03 1.79
C ILE A 25 10.87 0.07 0.97
N LEU A 26 11.78 -0.90 1.10
CA LEU A 26 13.04 -0.90 0.35
C LEU A 26 12.80 -0.88 -1.17
N LEU A 27 11.88 -1.73 -1.64
CA LEU A 27 11.51 -1.79 -3.06
C LEU A 27 10.85 -0.48 -3.53
N MET A 28 10.01 0.15 -2.69
CA MET A 28 9.38 1.44 -2.99
C MET A 28 10.41 2.55 -3.10
N VAL A 29 11.32 2.67 -2.13
CA VAL A 29 12.37 3.71 -2.12
C VAL A 29 13.28 3.55 -3.35
N PHE A 30 13.66 2.30 -3.67
CA PHE A 30 14.46 2.03 -4.87
C PHE A 30 13.74 2.46 -6.15
N PHE A 31 12.45 2.11 -6.30
CA PHE A 31 11.68 2.51 -7.47
C PHE A 31 11.59 4.04 -7.61
N HIS A 32 11.28 4.75 -6.52
CA HIS A 32 11.15 6.22 -6.54
C HIS A 32 12.50 6.90 -6.78
N LEU A 33 13.61 6.34 -6.30
CA LEU A 33 14.94 6.85 -6.61
C LEU A 33 15.19 6.86 -8.13
N ILE A 34 14.87 5.75 -8.81
CA ILE A 34 15.05 5.66 -10.26
C ILE A 34 14.07 6.60 -11.00
N TYR A 35 12.82 6.66 -10.56
CA TYR A 35 11.83 7.59 -11.09
C TYR A 35 12.30 9.04 -10.98
N ASP A 36 12.78 9.46 -9.81
CA ASP A 36 13.22 10.84 -9.56
C ASP A 36 14.45 11.22 -10.39
N LEU A 37 15.42 10.31 -10.53
CA LEU A 37 16.58 10.51 -11.39
C LEU A 37 16.18 10.71 -12.86
N HIS A 38 15.20 9.97 -13.33
CA HIS A 38 14.68 10.13 -14.67
C HIS A 38 13.91 11.45 -14.83
N PHE A 39 12.94 11.70 -13.94
CA PHE A 39 12.00 12.81 -14.06
C PHE A 39 12.61 14.18 -13.76
N PHE A 40 13.41 14.32 -12.70
CA PHE A 40 13.97 15.61 -12.28
C PHE A 40 15.38 15.89 -12.83
N TYR A 41 16.14 14.86 -13.19
CA TYR A 41 17.53 14.99 -13.63
C TYR A 41 17.78 14.51 -15.06
N ASN A 42 16.73 14.14 -15.80
CA ASN A 42 16.79 13.69 -17.20
C ASN A 42 17.79 12.55 -17.45
N ILE A 43 18.05 11.71 -16.44
CA ILE A 43 18.90 10.54 -16.63
C ILE A 43 18.11 9.52 -17.47
N PRO A 44 18.66 9.00 -18.59
CA PRO A 44 17.93 8.14 -19.53
C PRO A 44 17.79 6.70 -18.99
N ILE A 45 17.09 6.54 -17.87
CA ILE A 45 16.77 5.23 -17.26
C ILE A 45 15.30 4.92 -17.52
N HIS A 46 15.04 3.77 -18.15
CA HIS A 46 13.68 3.29 -18.34
C HIS A 46 13.14 2.66 -17.05
N TYR A 47 12.09 3.26 -16.47
CA TYR A 47 11.43 2.78 -15.25
C TYR A 47 10.01 2.24 -15.51
N GLU A 48 9.41 2.61 -16.65
CA GLU A 48 8.04 2.24 -17.04
C GLU A 48 7.91 0.81 -17.58
N SER A 49 9.04 0.14 -17.82
CA SER A 49 9.10 -1.25 -18.29
C SER A 49 10.26 -2.01 -17.63
N GLY A 50 10.31 -3.33 -17.88
CA GLY A 50 11.39 -4.18 -17.39
C GLY A 50 11.43 -4.34 -15.86
N VAL A 51 12.64 -4.57 -15.33
CA VAL A 51 12.84 -4.98 -13.93
C VAL A 51 12.39 -3.90 -12.95
N VAL A 52 12.70 -2.63 -13.21
CA VAL A 52 12.34 -1.51 -12.32
C VAL A 52 10.82 -1.37 -12.19
N TYR A 53 10.09 -1.47 -13.30
CA TYR A 53 8.63 -1.47 -13.30
C TYR A 53 8.05 -2.55 -12.38
N TYR A 54 8.53 -3.80 -12.52
CA TYR A 54 8.06 -4.91 -11.69
C TYR A 54 8.49 -4.80 -10.23
N ILE A 55 9.62 -4.15 -9.92
CA ILE A 55 10.01 -3.83 -8.53
C ILE A 55 8.97 -2.91 -7.89
N GLY A 56 8.57 -1.83 -8.59
CA GLY A 56 7.52 -0.92 -8.12
C GLY A 56 6.18 -1.64 -7.92
N LYS A 57 5.75 -2.46 -8.89
CA LYS A 57 4.52 -3.26 -8.77
C LYS A 57 4.58 -4.29 -7.66
N ALA A 58 5.72 -4.93 -7.43
CA ALA A 58 5.91 -5.87 -6.34
C ALA A 58 5.80 -5.17 -4.98
N SER A 59 6.42 -3.99 -4.85
CA SER A 59 6.31 -3.16 -3.64
C SER A 59 4.85 -2.83 -3.31
N ALA A 60 4.13 -2.25 -4.27
CA ALA A 60 2.74 -1.86 -4.09
C ALA A 60 1.84 -3.06 -3.77
N SER A 61 2.01 -4.17 -4.50
CA SER A 61 1.28 -5.41 -4.26
C SER A 61 1.49 -5.92 -2.83
N LEU A 62 2.72 -5.87 -2.34
CA LEU A 62 3.07 -6.30 -0.99
C LEU A 62 2.42 -5.40 0.07
N PHE A 63 2.47 -4.08 -0.09
CA PHE A 63 1.76 -3.15 0.80
C PHE A 63 0.26 -3.40 0.84
N ILE A 64 -0.37 -3.57 -0.32
CA ILE A 64 -1.82 -3.79 -0.46
C ILE A 64 -2.24 -5.10 0.21
N PHE A 65 -1.53 -6.19 -0.09
CA PHE A 65 -1.81 -7.50 0.50
C PHE A 65 -1.60 -7.51 2.02
N LEU A 66 -0.48 -6.96 2.50
CA LEU A 66 -0.20 -6.86 3.95
C LEU A 66 -1.19 -5.96 4.67
N ALA A 67 -1.66 -4.88 4.03
CA ALA A 67 -2.69 -4.02 4.60
C ALA A 67 -4.01 -4.78 4.81
N GLY A 68 -4.38 -5.66 3.88
CA GLY A 68 -5.50 -6.59 3.99
C GLY A 68 -5.36 -7.55 5.17
N ILE A 69 -4.20 -8.20 5.33
CA ILE A 69 -3.91 -9.04 6.51
C ILE A 69 -4.05 -8.21 7.80
N SER A 70 -3.50 -7.01 7.81
CA SER A 70 -3.52 -6.13 8.99
C SER A 70 -4.93 -5.78 9.45
N CYS A 71 -5.92 -5.77 8.54
CA CYS A 71 -7.32 -5.54 8.90
C CYS A 71 -7.91 -6.64 9.75
N THR A 72 -7.44 -7.89 9.64
CA THR A 72 -7.94 -8.99 10.48
C THR A 72 -7.41 -8.92 11.92
N LEU A 73 -6.30 -8.20 12.12
CA LEU A 73 -5.60 -8.05 13.40
C LEU A 73 -5.97 -6.75 14.13
N SER A 74 -6.46 -5.75 13.40
CA SER A 74 -6.84 -4.44 13.92
C SER A 74 -8.08 -4.51 14.82
N LYS A 75 -8.13 -3.62 15.83
CA LYS A 75 -9.30 -3.45 16.70
C LYS A 75 -10.36 -2.54 16.07
N ASN A 76 -9.95 -1.54 15.30
CA ASN A 76 -10.85 -0.54 14.71
C ASN A 76 -10.37 -0.16 13.30
N ASN A 77 -10.92 -0.84 12.30
CA ASN A 77 -10.59 -0.58 10.90
C ASN A 77 -11.19 0.73 10.39
N THR A 78 -12.35 1.16 10.88
CA THR A 78 -12.95 2.44 10.48
C THR A 78 -12.04 3.61 10.81
N LYS A 79 -11.54 3.69 12.05
CA LYS A 79 -10.58 4.72 12.48
C LYS A 79 -9.30 4.66 11.65
N ARG A 80 -8.77 3.47 11.39
CA ARG A 80 -7.53 3.29 10.60
C ARG A 80 -7.72 3.72 9.15
N GLY A 81 -8.84 3.35 8.52
CA GLY A 81 -9.17 3.73 7.15
C GLY A 81 -9.32 5.25 7.02
N LEU A 82 -10.08 5.88 7.90
CA LEU A 82 -10.22 7.35 7.95
C LEU A 82 -8.87 8.04 8.17
N HIS A 83 -8.03 7.51 9.07
CA HIS A 83 -6.69 8.07 9.31
C HIS A 83 -5.80 8.02 8.05
N LEU A 84 -5.84 6.93 7.28
CA LEU A 84 -5.11 6.86 6.00
C LEU A 84 -5.68 7.83 4.96
N LEU A 85 -7.01 7.98 4.88
CA LEU A 85 -7.64 8.92 3.97
C LEU A 85 -7.30 10.38 4.29
N LEU A 86 -7.16 10.73 5.57
CA LEU A 86 -6.70 12.06 5.97
C LEU A 86 -5.29 12.36 5.46
N TRP A 87 -4.37 11.40 5.61
CA TRP A 87 -3.03 11.53 5.04
C TRP A 87 -3.02 11.53 3.51
N ALA A 88 -3.87 10.72 2.88
CA ALA A 88 -4.02 10.69 1.44
C ALA A 88 -4.46 12.06 0.90
N LEU A 89 -5.46 12.69 1.53
CA LEU A 89 -5.91 14.04 1.20
C LEU A 89 -4.80 15.08 1.42
N ALA A 90 -4.06 14.98 2.53
CA ALA A 90 -2.93 15.87 2.81
C ALA A 90 -1.86 15.79 1.70
N ILE A 91 -1.55 14.58 1.21
CA ILE A 91 -0.63 14.38 0.09
C ILE A 91 -1.18 14.98 -1.20
N THR A 92 -2.46 14.75 -1.52
CA THR A 92 -3.10 15.34 -2.71
C THR A 92 -2.98 16.87 -2.69
N VAL A 93 -3.36 17.51 -1.57
CA VAL A 93 -3.26 18.97 -1.42
C VAL A 93 -1.81 19.44 -1.53
N THR A 94 -0.89 18.79 -0.82
CA THR A 94 0.53 19.20 -0.80
C THR A 94 1.16 19.08 -2.17
N THR A 95 0.98 17.96 -2.87
CA THR A 95 1.55 17.75 -4.21
C THR A 95 0.94 18.68 -5.24
N SER A 96 -0.37 18.98 -5.14
CA SER A 96 -1.05 19.90 -6.05
C SER A 96 -0.54 21.34 -5.99
N ILE A 97 0.02 21.74 -4.85
CA ILE A 97 0.54 23.09 -4.63
C ILE A 97 2.07 23.14 -4.79
N ALA A 98 2.77 22.15 -4.25
CA ALA A 98 4.24 22.16 -4.15
C ALA A 98 4.95 21.61 -5.40
N VAL A 99 4.32 20.71 -6.16
CA VAL A 99 4.92 20.11 -7.37
C VAL A 99 3.89 20.06 -8.50
N PRO A 100 3.56 21.21 -9.12
CA PRO A 100 2.59 21.26 -10.21
C PRO A 100 2.99 20.33 -11.35
N GLY A 101 2.05 19.49 -11.79
CA GLY A 101 2.29 18.48 -12.83
C GLY A 101 2.66 17.09 -12.29
N SER A 102 2.94 16.95 -10.99
CA SER A 102 3.15 15.66 -10.31
C SER A 102 2.10 15.42 -9.23
N ASN A 103 0.87 15.86 -9.49
CA ASN A 103 -0.23 15.76 -8.55
C ASN A 103 -0.55 14.28 -8.27
N ILE A 104 -0.82 13.95 -7.01
CA ILE A 104 -1.25 12.61 -6.63
C ILE A 104 -2.77 12.60 -6.50
N ILE A 105 -3.45 11.97 -7.47
CA ILE A 105 -4.90 11.77 -7.51
C ILE A 105 -5.17 10.26 -7.37
N PHE A 106 -5.80 9.87 -6.27
CA PHE A 106 -6.13 8.47 -5.96
C PHE A 106 -4.90 7.51 -5.93
N GLY A 107 -3.81 7.97 -5.30
CA GLY A 107 -2.63 7.14 -5.02
C GLY A 107 -2.87 6.01 -4.02
N ILE A 108 -1.82 5.26 -3.68
CA ILE A 108 -1.94 4.03 -2.88
C ILE A 108 -2.55 4.25 -1.48
N LEU A 109 -2.32 5.40 -0.82
CA LEU A 109 -2.98 5.69 0.46
C LEU A 109 -4.50 5.90 0.32
N HIS A 110 -4.98 6.49 -0.78
CA HIS A 110 -6.40 6.59 -1.06
C HIS A 110 -7.00 5.19 -1.20
N LEU A 111 -6.38 4.36 -2.04
CA LEU A 111 -6.77 2.97 -2.22
C LEU A 111 -6.82 2.22 -0.89
N LEU A 112 -5.76 2.28 -0.08
CA LEU A 112 -5.69 1.58 1.20
C LEU A 112 -6.77 2.10 2.16
N GLY A 113 -6.94 3.41 2.28
CA GLY A 113 -7.97 4.02 3.12
C GLY A 113 -9.37 3.54 2.74
N VAL A 114 -9.73 3.65 1.45
CA VAL A 114 -11.02 3.19 0.91
C VAL A 114 -11.17 1.69 1.09
N SER A 115 -10.15 0.88 0.75
CA SER A 115 -10.20 -0.58 0.87
C SER A 115 -10.43 -1.04 2.31
N ILE A 116 -9.79 -0.38 3.28
CA ILE A 116 -9.98 -0.67 4.71
C ILE A 116 -11.42 -0.36 5.13
N LEU A 117 -11.98 0.78 4.69
CA LEU A 117 -13.39 1.11 4.98
C LEU A 117 -14.34 0.12 4.30
N LEU A 118 -14.13 -0.18 3.03
CA LEU A 118 -14.95 -1.17 2.31
C LEU A 118 -14.88 -2.55 2.99
N SER A 119 -13.72 -2.93 3.53
CA SER A 119 -13.54 -4.21 4.22
C SER A 119 -14.50 -4.41 5.39
N THR A 120 -15.06 -3.35 5.98
CA THR A 120 -16.02 -3.46 7.08
C THR A 120 -17.32 -4.14 6.64
N PHE A 121 -17.72 -3.98 5.38
CA PHE A 121 -18.89 -4.65 4.81
C PHE A 121 -18.66 -6.15 4.60
N PHE A 122 -17.41 -6.60 4.50
CA PHE A 122 -17.05 -8.00 4.25
C PHE A 122 -16.62 -8.75 5.54
N GLN A 123 -16.83 -8.17 6.72
CA GLN A 123 -16.40 -8.74 8.01
C GLN A 123 -16.98 -10.14 8.29
N LYS A 124 -18.24 -10.37 7.90
CA LYS A 124 -18.96 -11.62 8.19
C LYS A 124 -18.72 -12.74 7.17
N LEU A 125 -18.09 -12.45 6.02
CA LEU A 125 -17.89 -13.46 4.98
C LEU A 125 -16.83 -14.50 5.35
N LYS A 126 -16.92 -15.71 4.81
CA LYS A 126 -15.85 -16.71 4.94
C LYS A 126 -14.69 -16.36 3.99
N ALA A 127 -13.48 -16.82 4.32
CA ALA A 127 -12.28 -16.54 3.51
C ALA A 127 -12.44 -16.97 2.04
N PHE A 128 -13.13 -18.08 1.78
CA PHE A 128 -13.45 -18.55 0.42
C PHE A 128 -14.20 -17.49 -0.41
N PHE A 129 -15.25 -16.87 0.14
CA PHE A 129 -16.01 -15.83 -0.57
C PHE A 129 -15.19 -14.56 -0.81
N LEU A 130 -14.30 -14.20 0.12
CA LEU A 130 -13.38 -13.07 -0.08
C LEU A 130 -12.42 -13.33 -1.25
N ILE A 131 -11.91 -14.56 -1.37
CA ILE A 131 -11.05 -14.95 -2.50
C ILE A 131 -11.85 -14.88 -3.78
N LEU A 132 -13.06 -15.45 -3.83
CA LEU A 132 -13.91 -15.45 -5.02
C LEU A 132 -14.23 -14.02 -5.50
N ILE A 133 -14.69 -13.16 -4.59
CA ILE A 133 -14.98 -11.75 -4.88
C ILE A 133 -13.71 -11.02 -5.31
N GLY A 134 -12.61 -11.22 -4.58
CA GLY A 134 -11.33 -10.59 -4.90
C GLY A 134 -10.80 -10.98 -6.28
N SER A 135 -10.90 -12.26 -6.65
CA SER A 135 -10.55 -12.75 -7.99
C SER A 135 -11.44 -12.14 -9.06
N GLY A 136 -12.75 -12.04 -8.82
CA GLY A 136 -13.68 -11.38 -9.74
C GLY A 136 -13.31 -9.91 -10.00
N ILE A 137 -12.98 -9.16 -8.94
CA ILE A 137 -12.50 -7.77 -9.04
C ILE A 137 -11.20 -7.67 -9.84
N MET A 138 -10.26 -8.59 -9.63
CA MET A 138 -9.01 -8.61 -10.39
C MET A 138 -9.26 -8.85 -11.88
N ILE A 139 -10.10 -9.84 -12.22
CA ILE A 139 -10.43 -10.18 -13.62
C ILE A 139 -11.09 -8.99 -14.30
N ILE A 140 -12.08 -8.37 -13.65
CA ILE A 140 -12.74 -7.16 -14.18
C ILE A 140 -11.71 -6.05 -14.40
N GLY A 141 -10.81 -5.82 -13.44
CA GLY A 141 -9.79 -4.78 -13.53
C GLY A 141 -8.81 -4.92 -14.69
N VAL A 142 -8.56 -6.13 -15.19
CA VAL A 142 -7.75 -6.34 -16.41
C VAL A 142 -8.45 -5.82 -17.65
N SER A 143 -9.78 -5.80 -17.67
CA SER A 143 -10.59 -5.34 -18.81
C SER A 143 -10.95 -3.85 -18.75
N LEU A 144 -10.74 -3.15 -17.64
CA LEU A 144 -11.11 -1.73 -17.50
C LEU A 144 -10.29 -0.75 -18.35
N PRO A 145 -8.97 -0.93 -18.54
CA PRO A 145 -8.17 0.04 -19.30
C PRO A 145 -8.60 0.23 -20.77
N SER A 146 -9.42 -0.68 -21.32
CA SER A 146 -9.97 -0.51 -22.67
C SER A 146 -11.20 0.41 -22.72
N LEU A 147 -11.71 0.85 -21.57
CA LEU A 147 -12.87 1.72 -21.44
C LEU A 147 -12.43 3.14 -21.10
N THR A 148 -13.01 4.12 -21.79
CA THR A 148 -12.77 5.55 -21.53
C THR A 148 -13.99 6.17 -20.85
N ALA A 149 -13.75 7.14 -19.97
CA ALA A 149 -14.79 7.91 -19.30
C ALA A 149 -14.82 9.36 -19.82
N PRO A 150 -15.99 10.02 -19.82
CA PRO A 150 -16.10 11.42 -20.25
C PRO A 150 -15.45 12.40 -19.24
N ASN A 151 -15.23 11.97 -18.00
CA ASN A 151 -14.61 12.76 -16.95
C ASN A 151 -13.87 11.86 -15.95
N ASN A 152 -13.12 12.49 -15.04
CA ASN A 152 -12.26 11.79 -14.07
C ASN A 152 -12.96 11.43 -12.75
N TRP A 153 -14.28 11.56 -12.64
CA TRP A 153 -15.00 11.22 -11.41
C TRP A 153 -14.96 9.73 -11.11
N LEU A 154 -14.78 8.90 -12.16
CA LEU A 154 -14.67 7.44 -12.05
C LEU A 154 -13.22 6.95 -11.98
N ALA A 155 -12.24 7.85 -11.83
CA ALA A 155 -10.84 7.46 -11.63
C ALA A 155 -10.64 6.52 -10.42
N PRO A 156 -11.33 6.67 -9.27
CA PRO A 156 -11.25 5.67 -8.20
C PRO A 156 -11.59 4.23 -8.63
N LEU A 157 -12.40 4.06 -9.67
CA LEU A 157 -12.78 2.75 -10.20
C LEU A 157 -11.85 2.24 -11.29
N GLY A 158 -10.92 3.05 -11.80
CA GLY A 158 -10.06 2.66 -12.93
C GLY A 158 -10.54 3.18 -14.29
N LEU A 159 -11.61 3.96 -14.34
CA LEU A 159 -12.15 4.54 -15.57
C LEU A 159 -11.68 5.99 -15.72
N LEU A 160 -10.86 6.23 -16.74
CA LEU A 160 -10.11 7.47 -16.93
C LEU A 160 -10.59 8.23 -18.16
N SER A 161 -10.54 9.57 -18.11
CA SER A 161 -10.57 10.39 -19.33
C SER A 161 -9.18 10.42 -19.98
N ALA A 162 -9.12 10.89 -21.23
CA ALA A 162 -7.86 10.96 -21.99
C ALA A 162 -6.80 11.86 -21.33
N ASP A 163 -7.22 12.88 -20.60
CA ASP A 163 -6.34 13.88 -19.98
C ASP A 163 -5.98 13.55 -18.52
N PHE A 164 -6.35 12.36 -18.03
CA PHE A 164 -6.05 11.99 -16.66
C PHE A 164 -4.55 11.75 -16.47
N TYR A 165 -3.97 12.41 -15.47
CA TYR A 165 -2.62 12.15 -15.02
C TYR A 165 -2.55 12.16 -13.49
N SER A 166 -1.76 11.25 -12.94
CA SER A 166 -1.37 11.24 -11.53
C SER A 166 -0.02 10.59 -11.38
N ALA A 167 0.86 11.19 -10.57
CA ALA A 167 2.20 10.64 -10.31
C ALA A 167 2.14 9.30 -9.53
N ASP A 168 1.11 9.13 -8.70
CA ASP A 168 0.80 7.88 -8.00
C ASP A 168 -0.68 7.53 -8.21
N TYR A 169 -0.98 6.38 -8.81
CA TYR A 169 -2.34 5.99 -9.15
C TYR A 169 -2.59 4.49 -8.99
N TYR A 170 -3.54 4.18 -8.09
CA TYR A 170 -3.92 2.81 -7.75
C TYR A 170 -5.46 2.70 -7.63
N PRO A 171 -6.18 2.43 -8.73
CA PRO A 171 -7.65 2.31 -8.70
C PRO A 171 -8.14 1.11 -7.89
N LEU A 172 -9.43 1.07 -7.54
CA LEU A 172 -10.03 -0.07 -6.84
C LEU A 172 -9.94 -1.37 -7.65
N PHE A 173 -10.03 -1.29 -8.97
CA PHE A 173 -9.86 -2.44 -9.86
C PHE A 173 -8.47 -2.38 -10.51
N PRO A 174 -7.61 -3.41 -10.40
CA PRO A 174 -7.82 -4.71 -9.75
C PRO A 174 -7.45 -4.73 -8.25
N TRP A 175 -6.90 -3.65 -7.71
CA TRP A 175 -6.10 -3.67 -6.49
C TRP A 175 -6.89 -3.99 -5.20
N PHE A 176 -8.16 -3.63 -5.12
CA PHE A 176 -9.02 -4.02 -4.00
C PHE A 176 -9.22 -5.55 -3.95
N GLY A 177 -9.17 -6.22 -5.10
CA GLY A 177 -9.18 -7.68 -5.15
C GLY A 177 -7.98 -8.30 -4.44
N LEU A 178 -6.78 -7.74 -4.65
CA LEU A 178 -5.55 -8.15 -3.97
C LEU A 178 -5.63 -7.88 -2.47
N PHE A 179 -6.19 -6.74 -2.10
CA PHE A 179 -6.46 -6.41 -0.71
C PHE A 179 -7.37 -7.46 -0.05
N LEU A 180 -8.47 -7.88 -0.71
CA LEU A 180 -9.39 -8.89 -0.19
C LEU A 180 -8.72 -10.27 -0.05
N TRP A 181 -7.82 -10.64 -0.97
CA TRP A 181 -6.99 -11.84 -0.79
C TRP A 181 -6.12 -11.74 0.47
N GLY A 182 -5.55 -10.57 0.76
CA GLY A 182 -4.85 -10.30 2.01
C GLY A 182 -5.74 -10.48 3.24
N VAL A 183 -6.97 -9.97 3.21
CA VAL A 183 -7.96 -10.18 4.29
C VAL A 183 -8.28 -11.66 4.46
N ALA A 184 -8.49 -12.40 3.36
CA ALA A 184 -8.77 -13.83 3.39
C ALA A 184 -7.61 -14.62 4.01
N PHE A 185 -6.39 -14.34 3.56
CA PHE A 185 -5.17 -14.94 4.10
C PHE A 185 -5.02 -14.65 5.60
N GLY A 186 -5.24 -13.40 6.01
CA GLY A 186 -5.23 -12.99 7.42
C GLY A 186 -6.22 -13.77 8.28
N ARG A 187 -7.41 -14.11 7.76
CA ARG A 187 -8.41 -14.92 8.48
C ARG A 187 -8.00 -16.39 8.60
N ILE A 188 -7.35 -16.93 7.58
CA ILE A 188 -6.92 -18.33 7.54
C ILE A 188 -5.71 -18.56 8.45
N LYS A 189 -4.71 -17.67 8.36
CA LYS A 189 -3.39 -17.90 8.95
C LYS A 189 -3.13 -17.16 10.25
N TYR A 190 -3.76 -16.01 10.46
CA TYR A 190 -3.45 -15.13 11.59
C TYR A 190 -4.63 -14.91 12.56
N ARG A 191 -5.62 -15.82 12.56
CA ARG A 191 -6.76 -15.75 13.48
C ARG A 191 -6.34 -15.73 14.95
N GLU A 192 -5.34 -16.54 15.28
CA GLU A 192 -4.79 -16.68 16.63
C GLU A 192 -3.73 -15.62 16.96
N ARG A 193 -3.37 -14.77 15.99
CA ARG A 193 -2.34 -13.72 16.11
C ARG A 193 -0.94 -14.27 16.45
N ILE A 194 -0.62 -15.47 15.97
CA ILE A 194 0.66 -16.15 16.15
C ILE A 194 1.43 -16.12 14.83
N SER A 195 2.76 -16.14 14.92
CA SER A 195 3.64 -16.30 13.75
C SER A 195 3.33 -17.60 13.00
N ILE A 196 3.39 -17.56 11.67
CA ILE A 196 3.28 -18.78 10.84
C ILE A 196 4.61 -19.51 10.69
N PHE A 197 5.71 -18.86 11.06
CA PHE A 197 7.05 -19.43 11.00
C PHE A 197 7.45 -20.04 12.35
N PRO A 198 8.19 -21.17 12.34
CA PRO A 198 8.65 -21.84 13.56
C PRO A 198 9.86 -21.13 14.22
N TRP A 199 10.44 -20.13 13.56
CA TRP A 199 11.52 -19.29 14.09
C TRP A 199 11.04 -17.86 14.38
N ASP A 200 11.82 -17.13 15.16
CA ASP A 200 11.52 -15.75 15.55
C ASP A 200 12.65 -14.80 15.16
N LEU A 201 12.31 -13.75 14.41
CA LEU A 201 13.22 -12.65 14.07
C LEU A 201 12.81 -11.34 14.75
N SER A 202 11.99 -11.38 15.80
CA SER A 202 11.44 -10.21 16.52
C SER A 202 12.50 -9.20 16.98
N GLN A 203 13.73 -9.64 17.25
CA GLN A 203 14.85 -8.80 17.67
C GLN A 203 15.68 -8.22 16.50
N SER A 204 15.34 -8.57 15.26
CA SER A 204 16.07 -8.15 14.08
C SER A 204 15.88 -6.66 13.78
N PHE A 205 17.00 -5.97 13.54
CA PHE A 205 16.99 -4.57 13.08
C PHE A 205 16.18 -4.38 11.80
N TRP A 206 16.14 -5.39 10.93
CA TRP A 206 15.44 -5.37 9.65
C TRP A 206 13.92 -5.22 9.77
N LEU A 207 13.35 -5.30 10.97
CA LEU A 207 11.92 -5.08 11.20
C LEU A 207 11.56 -3.60 11.39
N LYS A 208 12.51 -2.78 11.87
CA LYS A 208 12.24 -1.40 12.29
C LYS A 208 11.56 -0.55 11.20
N PRO A 209 11.96 -0.63 9.91
CA PRO A 209 11.28 0.14 8.88
C PRO A 209 9.79 -0.23 8.77
N GLY A 210 9.47 -1.52 8.76
CA GLY A 210 8.10 -2.01 8.67
C GLY A 210 7.25 -1.66 9.89
N GLN A 211 7.86 -1.51 11.07
CA GLN A 211 7.15 -1.08 12.27
C GLN A 211 6.64 0.37 12.19
N HIS A 212 7.31 1.21 11.39
CA HIS A 212 7.01 2.63 11.17
C HIS A 212 6.64 2.92 9.70
N SER A 213 6.07 1.92 9.00
CA SER A 213 5.90 1.96 7.54
C SER A 213 5.14 3.18 7.02
N LEU A 214 4.11 3.66 7.74
CA LEU A 214 3.36 4.85 7.33
C LEU A 214 4.22 6.12 7.38
N SER A 215 4.99 6.32 8.44
CA SER A 215 5.87 7.48 8.58
C SER A 215 6.94 7.49 7.49
N ILE A 216 7.55 6.32 7.22
CA ILE A 216 8.55 6.20 6.16
C ILE A 216 7.92 6.43 4.80
N TYR A 217 6.72 5.88 4.55
CA TYR A 217 5.97 6.13 3.32
C TYR A 217 5.66 7.63 3.14
N LEU A 218 5.33 8.39 4.20
CA LEU A 218 5.06 9.82 4.05
C LEU A 218 6.33 10.64 3.78
N LEU A 219 7.45 10.23 4.37
CA LEU A 219 8.70 11.00 4.34
C LEU A 219 9.64 10.62 3.19
N HIS A 220 9.49 9.44 2.60
CA HIS A 220 10.47 8.96 1.61
C HIS A 220 10.64 9.93 0.44
N GLN A 221 9.55 10.42 -0.16
CA GLN A 221 9.63 11.29 -1.34
C GLN A 221 10.26 12.66 -1.03
N PRO A 222 9.82 13.42 -0.02
CA PRO A 222 10.50 14.67 0.35
C PRO A 222 11.98 14.49 0.70
N VAL A 223 12.32 13.41 1.43
CA VAL A 223 13.70 13.11 1.82
C VAL A 223 14.54 12.74 0.61
N LEU A 224 14.02 11.90 -0.28
CA LEU A 224 14.72 11.46 -1.49
C LEU A 224 15.01 12.64 -2.42
N LEU A 225 14.00 13.49 -2.67
CA LEU A 225 14.16 14.71 -3.46
C LEU A 225 15.19 15.67 -2.85
N LEU A 226 15.19 15.84 -1.52
CA LEU A 226 16.18 16.67 -0.82
C LEU A 226 17.60 16.12 -0.98
N ILE A 227 17.78 14.81 -0.81
CA ILE A 227 19.08 14.15 -0.97
C ILE A 227 19.60 14.34 -2.40
N LEU A 228 18.76 14.09 -3.40
CA LEU A 228 19.12 14.26 -4.81
C LEU A 228 19.45 15.72 -5.13
N TYR A 229 18.64 16.66 -4.64
CA TYR A 229 18.88 18.10 -4.85
C TYR A 229 20.25 18.52 -4.32
N VAL A 230 20.61 18.10 -3.10
CA VAL A 230 21.92 18.39 -2.52
C VAL A 230 23.04 17.73 -3.33
N ALA A 231 22.89 16.46 -3.72
CA ALA A 231 23.90 15.72 -4.47
C ALA A 231 24.20 16.38 -5.83
N PHE A 232 23.17 16.69 -6.62
CA PHE A 232 23.34 17.28 -7.95
C PHE A 232 23.68 18.76 -7.94
N LYS A 233 23.35 19.51 -6.87
CA LYS A 233 23.78 20.91 -6.73
C LYS A 233 25.25 21.05 -6.36
N LEU A 234 25.81 20.05 -5.67
CA LEU A 234 27.22 20.02 -5.25
C LEU A 234 28.16 19.43 -6.32
N THR A 235 27.63 18.95 -7.43
CA THR A 235 28.39 18.40 -8.56
C THR A 235 28.39 19.39 -9.72
#